data_AF-A0A2K8X1Q2-F1
#
_entry.id   AF-A0A2K8X1Q2-F1
#
_cell.length_a   1.000
_cell.length_b   1.000
_cell.length_c   1.000
_cell.angle_alpha   90.00
_cell.angle_beta   90.00
_cell.angle_gamma   90.00
#
_symmetry.space_group_name_H-M   'P 1'
#
loop_
_entity.id
_entity.type
_entity.pdbx_description
1 polymer ?
#
loop_
_entity_poly.entity_id
_entity_poly.type
_entity_poly.pdbx_seq_one_letter_code
_entity_poly.pdbx_strand_id
1 'polypeptide(L)'
;MDNSLVGIGIALGISFFILYTRKKKWMNPKIVWLICVGLLAIGLFGFLYSKTEFRNDRIMYFGFCVPTVYWAFDRIFKKISENIHNRDFILFLRYSDEINSGFGAENLKVKNSDKLFSFGLLIIIVGTLFIGIGIIK
;
A
#
# COMPACT_ATOMS: atom_id res chain seq x y z
N MET A 1 -19.32 -6.33 -16.51
CA MET A 1 -18.87 -5.94 -15.15
C MET A 1 -17.93 -4.78 -15.32
N ASP A 2 -18.00 -3.75 -14.48
CA ASP A 2 -17.10 -2.61 -14.62
C ASP A 2 -15.70 -3.02 -14.14
N ASN A 3 -14.79 -3.28 -15.08
CA ASN A 3 -13.43 -3.73 -14.81
C ASN A 3 -12.65 -2.71 -13.96
N SER A 4 -13.05 -1.44 -13.95
CA SER A 4 -12.44 -0.43 -13.10
C SER A 4 -12.61 -0.74 -11.61
N LEU A 5 -13.73 -1.35 -11.21
CA LEU A 5 -13.97 -1.78 -9.81
C LEU A 5 -12.98 -2.87 -9.38
N VAL A 6 -12.58 -3.75 -10.30
CA VAL A 6 -11.56 -4.77 -10.03
C VAL A 6 -10.21 -4.12 -9.76
N GLY A 7 -9.83 -3.12 -10.57
CA GLY A 7 -8.62 -2.33 -10.34
C GLY A 7 -8.61 -1.62 -9.01
N ILE A 8 -9.71 -0.93 -8.67
CA ILE A 8 -9.86 -0.22 -7.41
C ILE A 8 -9.81 -1.19 -6.23
N GLY A 9 -10.51 -2.31 -6.34
CA GLY A 9 -10.51 -3.38 -5.33
C GLY A 9 -9.12 -3.95 -5.09
N ILE A 10 -8.34 -4.19 -6.14
CA ILE A 10 -6.96 -4.68 -6.02
C ILE A 10 -6.04 -3.60 -5.44
N ALA A 11 -6.13 -2.36 -5.95
CA ALA A 11 -5.30 -1.26 -5.50
C ALA A 11 -5.44 -1.01 -3.99
N LEU A 12 -6.68 -0.95 -3.50
CA LEU A 12 -6.94 -0.77 -2.07
C LEU A 12 -6.71 -2.06 -1.29
N GLY A 13 -7.32 -3.16 -1.73
CA GLY A 13 -7.34 -4.42 -1.00
C GLY A 13 -5.95 -4.98 -0.76
N ILE A 14 -5.11 -5.06 -1.80
CA ILE A 14 -3.75 -5.61 -1.66
C ILE A 14 -2.85 -4.67 -0.86
N SER A 15 -2.93 -3.35 -1.10
CA SER A 15 -2.13 -2.38 -0.35
C SER A 15 -2.49 -2.37 1.14
N PHE A 16 -3.78 -2.39 1.48
CA PHE A 16 -4.22 -2.50 2.86
C PHE A 16 -3.85 -3.85 3.47
N PHE A 17 -4.03 -4.95 2.74
CA PHE A 17 -3.65 -6.27 3.23
C PHE A 17 -2.16 -6.30 3.61
N ILE A 18 -1.27 -5.80 2.75
CA ILE A 18 0.17 -5.71 3.05
C ILE A 18 0.43 -4.75 4.22
N LEU A 19 -0.28 -3.63 4.31
CA LEU A 19 -0.14 -2.68 5.42
C LEU A 19 -0.48 -3.30 6.78
N TYR A 20 -1.62 -4.00 6.87
CA TYR A 20 -2.10 -4.57 8.12
C TYR A 20 -1.34 -5.82 8.54
N THR A 21 -0.85 -6.63 7.59
CA THR A 21 -0.15 -7.88 7.90
C THR A 21 1.37 -7.73 7.98
N ARG A 22 1.89 -6.49 7.89
CA ARG A 22 3.31 -6.11 7.79
C ARG A 22 4.25 -6.76 8.80
N LYS A 23 3.79 -7.00 10.03
CA LYS A 23 4.59 -7.58 11.13
C LYS A 23 4.37 -9.08 11.30
N LYS A 24 3.49 -9.71 10.50
CA LYS A 24 3.28 -11.15 10.56
C LYS A 24 4.52 -11.88 10.03
N LYS A 25 4.95 -12.93 10.74
CA LYS A 25 6.15 -13.72 10.40
C LYS A 25 6.12 -14.31 8.98
N TRP A 26 4.93 -14.66 8.49
CA TRP A 26 4.75 -15.24 7.15
C TRP A 26 4.86 -14.20 6.03
N MET A 27 4.75 -12.90 6.33
CA MET A 27 4.82 -11.85 5.31
C MET A 27 6.23 -11.26 5.22
N ASN A 28 7.13 -12.06 4.65
CA ASN A 28 8.52 -11.65 4.44
C ASN A 28 8.61 -10.54 3.35
N PRO A 29 9.50 -9.54 3.53
CA PRO A 29 9.91 -8.60 2.48
C PRO A 29 9.98 -9.14 1.04
N LYS A 30 10.55 -10.34 0.85
CA LYS A 30 10.70 -10.96 -0.46
C LYS A 30 9.36 -11.40 -1.07
N ILE A 31 8.44 -11.91 -0.25
CA ILE A 31 7.11 -12.35 -0.69
C ILE A 31 6.29 -11.13 -1.13
N VAL A 32 6.29 -10.07 -0.30
CA VAL A 32 5.61 -8.82 -0.65
C VAL A 32 6.15 -8.25 -1.95
N TRP A 33 7.48 -8.25 -2.11
CA TRP A 33 8.11 -7.80 -3.35
C TRP A 33 7.70 -8.62 -4.56
N LEU A 34 7.64 -9.97 -4.45
CA LEU A 34 7.17 -10.83 -5.54
C LEU A 34 5.71 -10.52 -5.93
N ILE A 35 4.83 -10.30 -4.95
CA ILE A 35 3.43 -9.90 -5.21
C ILE A 35 3.38 -8.56 -5.95
N CYS A 36 4.10 -7.56 -5.44
CA CYS A 36 4.15 -6.23 -6.06
C CYS A 36 4.70 -6.27 -7.48
N VAL A 37 5.82 -6.97 -7.72
CA VAL A 37 6.43 -7.08 -9.06
C VAL A 37 5.54 -7.85 -10.03
N GLY A 38 4.89 -8.93 -9.58
CA GLY A 38 3.94 -9.67 -10.40
C GLY A 38 2.76 -8.80 -10.85
N LEU A 39 2.17 -8.06 -9.92
CA LEU A 39 1.08 -7.13 -10.22
C LEU A 39 1.54 -5.96 -11.09
N LEU A 40 2.75 -5.44 -10.85
CA LEU A 40 3.33 -4.39 -11.68
C LEU A 40 3.52 -4.85 -13.12
N ALA A 41 4.02 -6.07 -13.33
CA ALA A 41 4.20 -6.62 -14.67
C ALA A 41 2.86 -6.73 -15.42
N ILE A 42 1.83 -7.25 -14.76
CA ILE A 42 0.47 -7.35 -15.33
C ILE A 42 -0.10 -5.97 -15.60
N GLY A 43 0.04 -5.04 -14.65
CA GLY A 43 -0.45 -3.67 -14.75
C GLY A 43 0.21 -2.90 -15.89
N LEU A 44 1.54 -2.94 -15.99
CA LEU A 44 2.27 -2.28 -17.08
C LEU A 44 1.95 -2.90 -18.43
N PHE A 45 1.92 -4.24 -18.52
CA PHE A 45 1.58 -4.93 -19.76
C PHE A 45 0.17 -4.54 -20.23
N GLY A 46 -0.83 -4.69 -19.36
CA GLY A 46 -2.20 -4.33 -19.72
C GLY A 46 -2.37 -2.85 -20.04
N PHE A 47 -1.68 -1.95 -19.33
CA PHE A 47 -1.77 -0.52 -19.58
C PHE A 47 -1.15 -0.08 -20.92
N LEU A 48 -0.06 -0.72 -21.35
CA LEU A 48 0.64 -0.43 -22.61
C LEU A 48 -0.11 -0.99 -23.83
N TYR A 49 -0.74 -2.15 -23.69
CA TYR A 49 -1.42 -2.83 -24.80
C TYR A 49 -2.93 -2.54 -24.87
N SER A 50 -3.52 -1.97 -23.82
CA SER A 50 -4.93 -1.57 -23.84
C SER A 50 -5.13 -0.32 -24.70
N LYS A 51 -6.14 -0.35 -25.57
CA LYS A 51 -6.52 0.82 -26.37
C LYS A 51 -7.02 1.94 -25.46
N THR A 52 -6.77 3.18 -25.86
CA THR A 52 -7.19 4.38 -25.13
C THR A 52 -8.71 4.45 -24.95
N GLU A 53 -9.48 3.91 -25.87
CA GLU A 53 -10.94 3.83 -25.85
C GLU A 53 -11.48 2.98 -24.68
N PHE A 54 -10.70 2.04 -24.16
CA PHE A 54 -11.08 1.18 -23.02
C PHE A 54 -10.61 1.75 -21.69
N ARG A 55 -11.17 2.93 -21.34
CA ARG A 55 -10.84 3.65 -20.10
C ARG A 55 -10.92 2.77 -18.85
N ASN A 56 -11.98 1.97 -18.71
CA ASN A 56 -12.20 1.13 -17.54
C ASN A 56 -11.13 0.04 -17.39
N ASP A 57 -10.63 -0.50 -18.50
CA ASP A 57 -9.55 -1.49 -18.48
C ASP A 57 -8.22 -0.83 -18.12
N ARG A 58 -7.96 0.38 -18.60
CA ARG A 58 -6.76 1.14 -18.21
C ARG A 58 -6.75 1.47 -16.72
N ILE A 59 -7.91 1.81 -16.15
CA ILE A 59 -8.05 2.00 -14.69
C ILE A 59 -7.80 0.67 -13.96
N MET A 60 -8.30 -0.45 -14.49
CA MET A 60 -8.04 -1.78 -13.94
C MET A 60 -6.53 -2.07 -13.82
N TYR A 61 -5.82 -1.92 -14.94
CA TYR A 61 -4.38 -2.18 -15.02
C TYR A 61 -3.56 -1.19 -14.20
N PHE A 62 -3.96 0.08 -14.15
CA PHE A 62 -3.35 1.05 -13.24
C PHE A 62 -3.49 0.64 -11.78
N GLY A 63 -4.66 0.10 -11.39
CA GLY A 63 -4.89 -0.42 -10.04
C GLY A 63 -3.88 -1.50 -9.62
N PHE A 64 -3.40 -2.30 -10.56
CA PHE A 64 -2.38 -3.34 -10.29
C PHE A 64 -0.99 -2.74 -10.02
N CYS A 65 -0.73 -1.51 -10.45
CA CYS A 65 0.52 -0.82 -10.17
C CYS A 65 0.57 -0.20 -8.75
N VAL A 66 -0.59 0.07 -8.14
CA VAL A 66 -0.69 0.78 -6.85
C VAL A 66 0.03 0.05 -5.69
N PRO A 67 -0.08 -1.28 -5.52
CA PRO A 67 0.63 -2.00 -4.46
C PRO A 67 2.15 -1.82 -4.50
N THR A 68 2.74 -1.63 -5.68
CA THR A 68 4.18 -1.38 -5.84
C THR A 68 4.56 0.02 -5.38
N VAL A 69 3.73 1.02 -5.69
CA VAL A 69 3.92 2.39 -5.19
C VAL A 69 3.87 2.39 -3.67
N TYR A 70 2.86 1.74 -3.08
CA TYR A 70 2.76 1.55 -1.64
C TYR A 70 4.03 0.90 -1.06
N TRP A 71 4.50 -0.22 -1.64
CA TRP A 71 5.69 -0.92 -1.16
C TRP A 71 6.95 -0.05 -1.19
N ALA A 72 7.13 0.77 -2.23
CA ALA A 72 8.26 1.69 -2.33
C ALA A 72 8.24 2.71 -1.18
N PHE A 73 7.10 3.33 -0.90
CA PHE A 73 6.98 4.29 0.19
C PHE A 73 7.08 3.65 1.58
N ASP A 74 6.55 2.44 1.79
CA ASP A 74 6.73 1.70 3.05
C ASP A 74 8.22 1.48 3.35
N ARG A 75 9.03 1.14 2.33
CA ARG A 75 10.49 1.00 2.47
C ARG A 75 11.18 2.32 2.80
N ILE A 76 10.76 3.41 2.16
CA ILE A 76 11.30 4.74 2.43
C ILE A 76 11.01 5.13 3.88
N PHE A 77 9.76 5.00 4.34
CA PHE A 77 9.39 5.35 5.72
C PHE A 77 10.03 4.46 6.76
N LYS A 78 10.20 3.17 6.48
CA LYS A 78 11.00 2.25 7.32
C LYS A 78 12.42 2.75 7.50
N LYS A 79 13.11 3.05 6.40
CA LYS A 79 14.49 3.53 6.43
C LYS A 79 14.62 4.86 7.16
N ILE A 80 13.66 5.77 6.97
CA ILE A 80 13.63 7.04 7.70
C ILE A 80 13.41 6.79 9.19
N SER A 81 12.46 5.93 9.57
CA SER A 81 12.20 5.61 10.98
C SER A 81 13.38 4.92 11.65
N GLU A 82 14.05 3.98 10.97
CA GLU A 82 15.25 3.32 11.45
C GLU A 82 16.35 4.34 11.76
N ASN A 83 16.56 5.32 10.88
CA ASN A 83 17.55 6.38 11.10
C ASN A 83 17.21 7.33 12.27
N ILE A 84 15.92 7.63 12.52
CA ILE A 84 15.53 8.59 13.58
C ILE A 84 15.31 7.90 14.93
N HIS A 85 14.90 6.63 14.92
CA HIS A 85 14.41 5.93 16.12
C HIS A 85 15.10 4.60 16.39
N ASN A 86 16.03 4.13 15.55
CA ASN A 86 16.64 2.80 15.60
C ASN A 86 15.61 1.66 15.60
N ARG A 87 14.42 1.91 15.05
CA ARG A 87 13.35 0.93 14.88
C ARG A 87 12.46 1.29 13.70
N ASP A 88 11.78 0.28 13.16
CA ASP A 88 10.65 0.49 12.25
C ASP A 88 9.56 1.32 12.95
N PHE A 89 8.81 2.09 12.15
CA PHE A 89 7.74 2.92 12.67
C PHE A 89 6.57 2.05 13.12
N ILE A 90 5.85 2.52 14.12
CA ILE A 90 4.67 1.82 14.64
C ILE A 90 3.44 2.25 13.85
N LEU A 91 2.67 1.29 13.34
CA LEU A 91 1.47 1.59 12.58
C LEU A 91 0.36 2.14 13.51
N PHE A 92 0.04 3.42 13.38
CA PHE A 92 -1.03 4.08 14.13
C PHE A 92 -2.39 3.89 13.46
N LEU A 93 -2.83 2.64 13.36
CA LEU A 93 -4.15 2.27 12.84
C LEU A 93 -4.88 1.34 13.81
N ARG A 94 -6.18 1.60 14.01
CA ARG A 94 -7.05 0.72 14.80
C ARG A 94 -7.10 -0.66 14.13
N TYR A 95 -6.93 -1.72 14.93
CA TYR A 95 -6.78 -3.12 14.46
C TYR A 95 -5.48 -3.43 13.72
N SER A 96 -4.49 -2.53 13.73
CA SER A 96 -3.13 -2.96 13.41
C SER A 96 -2.63 -3.89 14.51
N ASP A 97 -1.88 -4.92 14.13
CA ASP A 97 -1.23 -5.85 15.07
C ASP A 97 -0.21 -5.16 16.01
N GLU A 98 0.04 -3.86 15.82
CA GLU A 98 1.10 -3.10 16.50
C GLU A 98 0.59 -2.26 17.68
N ILE A 99 -0.72 -2.01 17.76
CA ILE A 99 -1.35 -1.28 18.86
C ILE A 99 -2.32 -2.21 19.57
N ASN A 100 -1.89 -2.72 20.72
CA ASN A 100 -2.72 -3.58 21.54
C ASN A 100 -3.63 -2.72 22.42
N SER A 101 -4.93 -2.62 22.09
CA SER A 101 -5.90 -1.82 22.84
C SER A 101 -6.50 -2.53 24.07
N GLY A 102 -5.87 -3.61 24.54
CA GLY A 102 -6.33 -4.39 25.69
C GLY A 102 -5.97 -3.75 27.04
N PHE A 103 -6.81 -3.98 28.06
CA PHE A 103 -6.55 -3.57 29.45
C PHE A 103 -5.28 -4.27 29.95
N GLY A 104 -4.20 -3.51 30.16
CA GLY A 104 -2.89 -4.03 30.61
C GLY A 104 -1.80 -4.14 29.53
N ALA A 105 -2.05 -3.68 28.30
CA ALA A 105 -1.02 -3.67 27.27
C ALA A 105 0.10 -2.65 27.54
N GLU A 106 1.37 -3.11 27.50
CA GLU A 106 2.55 -2.25 27.36
C GLU A 106 2.47 -1.54 26.00
N ASN A 107 1.76 -0.42 25.97
CA ASN A 107 1.68 0.41 24.77
C ASN A 107 3.09 0.95 24.49
N LEU A 108 3.74 0.42 23.45
CA LEU A 108 4.91 1.06 22.85
C LEU A 108 4.55 2.53 22.61
N LYS A 109 5.34 3.46 23.16
CA LYS A 109 5.11 4.89 23.00
C LYS A 109 5.17 5.24 21.50
N VAL A 110 4.00 5.37 20.88
CA VAL A 110 3.83 5.82 19.50
C VAL A 110 4.31 7.27 19.42
N LYS A 111 5.33 7.53 18.61
CA LYS A 111 5.84 8.87 18.37
C LYS A 111 4.97 9.59 17.33
N ASN A 112 5.03 10.93 17.31
CA ASN A 112 4.27 11.70 16.32
C ASN A 112 4.71 11.40 14.87
N SER A 113 5.99 11.07 14.67
CA SER A 113 6.53 10.57 13.40
C SER A 113 5.88 9.24 12.96
N ASP A 114 5.66 8.30 13.88
CA ASP A 114 4.97 7.03 13.60
C ASP A 114 3.54 7.28 13.08
N LYS A 115 2.82 8.24 13.69
CA LYS A 115 1.50 8.67 13.22
C LYS A 115 1.56 9.28 11.82
N LEU A 116 2.53 10.16 11.58
CA LEU A 116 2.70 10.82 10.28
C LEU A 116 3.01 9.81 9.17
N PHE A 117 3.88 8.83 9.41
CA PHE A 117 4.15 7.77 8.43
C PHE A 117 2.93 6.89 8.17
N SER A 118 2.15 6.58 9.22
CA SER A 118 0.92 5.79 9.11
C SER A 118 -0.13 6.49 8.23
N PHE A 119 -0.44 7.76 8.52
CA PHE A 119 -1.33 8.56 7.69
C PHE A 119 -0.77 8.82 6.30
N GLY A 120 0.55 9.02 6.19
CA GLY A 120 1.25 9.19 4.91
C GLY A 120 1.00 8.01 3.98
N LEU A 121 1.12 6.77 4.46
CA LEU A 121 0.87 5.58 3.64
C LEU A 121 -0.58 5.48 3.18
N LEU A 122 -1.54 5.84 4.04
CA LEU A 122 -2.95 5.90 3.64
C LEU A 122 -3.17 6.90 2.51
N ILE A 123 -2.62 8.11 2.67
CA ILE A 123 -2.71 9.18 1.68
C ILE A 123 -2.05 8.76 0.36
N ILE A 124 -0.94 8.03 0.41
CA ILE A 124 -0.26 7.52 -0.80
C ILE A 124 -1.13 6.50 -1.52
N ILE A 125 -1.73 5.54 -0.82
CA ILE A 125 -2.61 4.52 -1.43
C ILE A 125 -3.79 5.20 -2.14
N VAL A 126 -4.50 6.06 -1.40
CA VAL A 126 -5.70 6.74 -1.90
C VAL A 126 -5.34 7.77 -2.97
N GLY A 127 -4.33 8.60 -2.73
CA GLY A 127 -3.87 9.65 -3.63
C GLY A 127 -3.37 9.12 -4.96
N THR A 128 -2.59 8.03 -4.96
CA THR A 128 -2.12 7.38 -6.19
C THR A 128 -3.30 6.90 -7.05
N LEU A 129 -4.32 6.32 -6.42
CA LEU A 129 -5.54 5.89 -7.11
C LEU A 129 -6.30 7.06 -7.77
N PHE A 130 -6.52 8.14 -7.03
CA PHE A 130 -7.21 9.33 -7.57
C PHE A 130 -6.42 10.00 -8.70
N ILE A 131 -5.10 10.10 -8.56
CA ILE A 131 -4.22 10.65 -9.61
C ILE A 131 -4.35 9.80 -10.89
N GLY A 132 -4.30 8.47 -10.77
CA GLY A 132 -4.45 7.58 -11.92
C GLY A 132 -5.79 7.74 -12.62
N ILE A 133 -6.89 7.74 -11.87
CA ILE A 133 -8.25 7.90 -12.43
C ILE A 133 -8.42 9.28 -13.09
N GLY A 134 -7.81 10.33 -12.53
CA GLY A 134 -7.89 11.68 -13.07
C GLY A 134 -7.06 11.88 -14.35
N ILE A 135 -5.91 11.21 -14.47
CA ILE A 135 -5.06 11.24 -15.66
C ILE A 135 -5.64 10.37 -16.78
N ILE A 136 -6.23 9.22 -16.44
CA ILE A 136 -6.87 8.31 -17.38
C ILE A 136 -8.25 8.86 -17.73
N LYS A 137 -8.27 9.81 -18.67
CA LYS A 137 -9.48 10.32 -19.33
C LYS A 137 -9.94 9.35 -20.42
#